data_AF-A0A450Z3E6-F1
#
_entry.id   AF-A0A450Z3E6-F1
#
_cell.length_a   1.000
_cell.length_b   1.000
_cell.length_c   1.000
_cell.angle_alpha   90.00
_cell.angle_beta   90.00
_cell.angle_gamma   90.00
#
_symmetry.space_group_name_H-M   'P 1'
#
loop_
_entity.id
_entity.type
_entity.pdbx_description
1 polymer ?
#
loop_
_entity_poly.entity_id
_entity_poly.type
_entity_poly.pdbx_seq_one_letter_code
_entity_poly.pdbx_strand_id
1 'polypeptide(L)'
;MPRKEYDWQIGDDPPRIDLHSLAKHRVYEEYLIHYIRVLNANPTIPIFRLTIVDGFAGGGVYTDPRDNSLYPGSPSRLVKAAEAGVAAVNIKREQEGIRTPLTLQPEYFFIEKKKRNYEYLKRYLSEEEGFDPRFDNDIFPLRGAFTKRLDEIIRHIAKRGKNRRCLFFLDQYGYEHVPFSHIYTIFSRLPNAEVILTFGTDSLIDYLSDDPRYLKALQCAELDQVLDIPRLLKEKEDNKDWRLVVQLLLHRAIQSLSGTRYYTPFFIRSNESHRSFWLVHLSNHPKARDVMTELHWRLKNHFVHYGGSGLWMFGYDPMKDQQLVPQPDIFGGLEHFFDETANTKTRKSLREQLPELVYRYPDGIPSQGLYALVANTTPATSKHIKETAIFLLQANELEILGPNGKPRSKRIKEIRKDDLLRLRQKTLSLGGYNLLDI
;
A
#
# COMPACT_ATOMS: atom_id res chain seq x y z
N MET A 1 -26.72 -5.23 -5.89
CA MET A 1 -25.74 -4.76 -6.90
C MET A 1 -25.72 -5.75 -8.06
N PRO A 2 -25.79 -5.31 -9.32
CA PRO A 2 -25.73 -6.22 -10.46
C PRO A 2 -24.33 -6.83 -10.52
N ARG A 3 -24.23 -8.13 -10.25
CA ARG A 3 -23.02 -8.95 -10.36
C ARG A 3 -22.79 -9.24 -11.83
N LYS A 4 -21.88 -8.54 -12.49
CA LYS A 4 -21.30 -9.05 -13.74
C LYS A 4 -19.99 -9.72 -13.38
N GLU A 5 -20.08 -10.96 -12.92
CA GLU A 5 -18.89 -11.81 -12.83
C GLU A 5 -18.46 -12.16 -14.24
N TYR A 6 -17.16 -12.10 -14.51
CA TYR A 6 -16.63 -12.61 -15.76
C TYR A 6 -16.75 -14.13 -15.80
N ASP A 7 -17.11 -14.64 -16.97
CA ASP A 7 -17.16 -16.07 -17.27
C ASP A 7 -16.36 -16.33 -18.55
N TRP A 8 -15.65 -17.45 -18.54
CA TRP A 8 -14.83 -17.94 -19.64
C TRP A 8 -15.31 -19.31 -20.08
N GLN A 9 -15.28 -19.55 -21.38
CA GLN A 9 -15.66 -20.81 -21.96
C GLN A 9 -14.71 -21.16 -23.10
N ILE A 10 -14.14 -22.36 -23.05
CA ILE A 10 -13.22 -22.83 -24.08
C ILE A 10 -14.00 -22.92 -25.40
N GLY A 11 -13.46 -22.30 -26.45
CA GLY A 11 -14.10 -22.19 -27.77
C GLY A 11 -14.80 -20.85 -28.02
N ASP A 12 -15.06 -20.06 -26.96
CA ASP A 12 -15.61 -18.71 -27.07
C ASP A 12 -14.50 -17.65 -26.87
N ASP A 13 -14.74 -16.45 -27.39
CA ASP A 13 -13.89 -15.29 -27.10
C ASP A 13 -13.91 -14.95 -25.60
N PRO A 14 -12.77 -14.52 -25.01
CA PRO A 14 -12.74 -14.16 -23.61
C PRO A 14 -13.59 -12.91 -23.34
N PRO A 15 -14.05 -12.72 -22.09
CA PRO A 15 -14.86 -11.57 -21.73
C PRO A 15 -14.09 -10.26 -21.92
N ARG A 16 -14.81 -9.20 -22.27
CA ARG A 16 -14.24 -7.85 -22.34
C ARG A 16 -13.84 -7.36 -20.95
N ILE A 17 -12.60 -6.90 -20.81
CA ILE A 17 -12.11 -6.33 -19.55
C ILE A 17 -12.70 -4.94 -19.33
N ASP A 18 -13.06 -4.64 -18.09
CA ASP A 18 -13.44 -3.29 -17.70
C ASP A 18 -12.20 -2.40 -17.56
N LEU A 19 -12.32 -1.14 -17.94
CA LEU A 19 -11.22 -0.16 -17.88
C LEU A 19 -10.58 -0.03 -16.49
N HIS A 20 -11.38 -0.19 -15.44
CA HIS A 20 -10.89 -0.14 -14.07
C HIS A 20 -9.94 -1.30 -13.74
N SER A 21 -10.15 -2.46 -14.35
CA SER A 21 -9.27 -3.63 -14.21
C SER A 21 -7.95 -3.46 -14.97
N LEU A 22 -7.92 -2.68 -16.07
CA LEU A 22 -6.68 -2.29 -16.75
C LEU A 22 -5.76 -1.48 -15.82
N ALA A 23 -6.32 -0.45 -15.16
CA ALA A 23 -5.56 0.40 -14.24
C ALA A 23 -5.04 -0.41 -13.04
N LYS A 24 -5.86 -1.31 -12.50
CA LYS A 24 -5.49 -2.21 -11.42
C LYS A 24 -4.32 -3.13 -11.80
N HIS A 25 -4.38 -3.80 -12.95
CA HIS A 25 -3.27 -4.66 -13.39
C HIS A 25 -1.97 -3.87 -13.56
N ARG A 26 -2.04 -2.65 -14.10
CA ARG A 26 -0.87 -1.76 -14.18
C ARG A 26 -0.27 -1.47 -12.80
N VAL A 27 -1.09 -1.26 -11.77
CA VAL A 27 -0.60 -1.09 -10.39
C VAL A 27 0.10 -2.34 -9.90
N TYR A 28 -0.46 -3.52 -10.15
CA TYR A 28 0.14 -4.78 -9.70
C TYR A 28 1.53 -4.98 -10.30
N GLU A 29 1.67 -4.74 -11.61
CA GLU A 29 2.92 -4.86 -12.34
C GLU A 29 3.96 -3.84 -11.84
N GLU A 30 3.61 -2.56 -11.80
CA GLU A 30 4.52 -1.49 -11.38
C GLU A 30 4.95 -1.63 -9.91
N TYR A 31 4.01 -2.02 -9.04
CA TYR A 31 4.32 -2.29 -7.66
C TYR A 31 5.27 -3.47 -7.52
N LEU A 32 5.00 -4.60 -8.18
CA LEU A 32 5.83 -5.80 -8.10
C LEU A 32 7.26 -5.53 -8.62
N ILE A 33 7.38 -4.83 -9.74
CA ILE A 33 8.68 -4.41 -10.29
C ILE A 33 9.42 -3.51 -9.29
N HIS A 34 8.75 -2.50 -8.74
CA HIS A 34 9.37 -1.57 -7.77
C HIS A 34 9.73 -2.28 -6.45
N TYR A 35 8.88 -3.18 -5.98
CA TYR A 35 9.07 -4.00 -4.80
C TYR A 35 10.34 -4.86 -4.91
N ILE A 36 10.51 -5.57 -6.01
CA ILE A 36 11.70 -6.40 -6.27
C ILE A 36 12.96 -5.52 -6.29
N ARG A 37 12.91 -4.36 -6.96
CA ARG A 37 14.05 -3.43 -7.04
C ARG A 37 14.47 -2.91 -5.67
N VAL A 38 13.51 -2.52 -4.83
CA VAL A 38 13.80 -1.95 -3.51
C VAL A 38 14.35 -3.00 -2.56
N LEU A 39 13.74 -4.19 -2.51
CA LEU A 39 14.18 -5.24 -1.59
C LEU A 39 15.51 -5.89 -1.97
N ASN A 40 15.92 -5.77 -3.24
CA ASN A 40 17.19 -6.31 -3.74
C ASN A 40 18.22 -5.22 -4.04
N ALA A 41 18.09 -4.07 -3.37
CA ALA A 41 19.07 -2.97 -3.44
C ALA A 41 20.44 -3.35 -2.86
N ASN A 42 20.50 -4.32 -1.94
CA ASN A 42 21.77 -4.87 -1.46
C ASN A 42 22.28 -5.95 -2.43
N PRO A 43 23.40 -5.72 -3.15
CA PRO A 43 23.91 -6.66 -4.13
C PRO A 43 24.51 -7.93 -3.52
N THR A 44 24.81 -7.94 -2.22
CA THR A 44 25.40 -9.13 -1.56
C THR A 44 24.40 -10.27 -1.36
N ILE A 45 23.11 -10.02 -1.61
CA ILE A 45 22.05 -11.04 -1.55
C ILE A 45 21.75 -11.49 -2.99
N PRO A 46 22.19 -12.69 -3.40
CA PRO A 46 22.02 -13.16 -4.78
C PRO A 46 20.70 -13.88 -5.02
N ILE A 47 19.99 -14.32 -3.99
CA ILE A 47 18.76 -15.11 -4.12
C ILE A 47 17.58 -14.35 -3.53
N PHE A 48 16.57 -14.08 -4.34
CA PHE A 48 15.30 -13.52 -3.89
C PHE A 48 14.20 -14.57 -3.90
N ARG A 49 13.64 -14.85 -2.71
CA ARG A 49 12.55 -15.83 -2.52
C ARG A 49 11.23 -15.10 -2.40
N LEU A 50 10.37 -15.30 -3.39
CA LEU A 50 9.08 -14.63 -3.48
C LEU A 50 7.97 -15.65 -3.68
N THR A 51 6.86 -15.49 -2.99
CA THR A 51 5.60 -16.16 -3.31
C THR A 51 4.58 -15.11 -3.70
N ILE A 52 3.89 -15.34 -4.81
CA ILE A 52 2.81 -14.50 -5.30
C ILE A 52 1.53 -15.34 -5.28
N VAL A 53 0.49 -14.83 -4.65
CA VAL A 53 -0.82 -15.46 -4.59
C VAL A 53 -1.81 -14.54 -5.26
N ASP A 54 -2.39 -14.98 -6.38
CA ASP A 54 -3.57 -14.38 -6.98
C ASP A 54 -4.81 -15.13 -6.47
N GLY A 55 -5.58 -14.46 -5.61
CA GLY A 55 -6.76 -15.03 -4.99
C GLY A 55 -7.93 -15.27 -5.93
N PHE A 56 -7.94 -14.59 -7.08
CA PHE A 56 -9.08 -14.51 -8.00
C PHE A 56 -8.59 -14.39 -9.45
N ALA A 57 -7.95 -15.44 -9.94
CA ALA A 57 -7.22 -15.43 -11.21
C ALA A 57 -8.11 -15.31 -12.47
N GLY A 58 -9.40 -15.64 -12.36
CA GLY A 58 -10.31 -15.70 -13.52
C GLY A 58 -9.85 -16.73 -14.55
N GLY A 59 -10.21 -16.51 -15.82
CA GLY A 59 -9.71 -17.32 -16.95
C GLY A 59 -8.34 -16.90 -17.48
N GLY A 60 -7.66 -15.94 -16.84
CA GLY A 60 -6.28 -15.55 -17.18
C GLY A 60 -6.10 -14.59 -18.35
N VAL A 61 -7.13 -14.35 -19.17
CA VAL A 61 -7.07 -13.46 -20.34
C VAL A 61 -8.41 -12.77 -20.58
N TYR A 62 -8.40 -11.63 -21.24
CA TYR A 62 -9.58 -10.85 -21.58
C TYR A 62 -9.50 -10.35 -23.01
N THR A 63 -10.56 -9.72 -23.49
CA THR A 63 -10.54 -8.90 -24.70
C THR A 63 -10.48 -7.42 -24.33
N ASP A 64 -9.58 -6.67 -24.95
CA ASP A 64 -9.50 -5.21 -24.76
C ASP A 64 -10.69 -4.53 -25.47
N PRO A 65 -11.50 -3.72 -24.77
CA PRO A 65 -12.66 -3.08 -25.39
C PRO A 65 -12.31 -2.05 -26.47
N ARG A 66 -11.06 -1.58 -26.55
CA ARG A 66 -10.62 -0.51 -27.47
C ARG A 66 -10.33 -1.01 -28.87
N ASP A 67 -9.77 -2.21 -28.99
CA ASP A 67 -9.31 -2.79 -30.26
C ASP A 67 -9.68 -4.27 -30.44
N ASN A 68 -10.34 -4.88 -29.46
CA ASN A 68 -10.66 -6.30 -29.39
C ASN A 68 -9.44 -7.25 -29.41
N SER A 69 -8.25 -6.75 -29.08
CA SER A 69 -7.07 -7.60 -28.91
C SER A 69 -7.14 -8.44 -27.63
N LEU A 70 -6.39 -9.54 -27.59
CA LEU A 70 -6.22 -10.32 -26.36
C LEU A 70 -5.41 -9.51 -25.34
N TYR A 71 -5.95 -9.41 -24.14
CA TYR A 71 -5.37 -8.71 -23.01
C TYR A 71 -5.07 -9.70 -21.88
N PRO A 72 -3.79 -9.98 -21.57
CA PRO A 72 -3.43 -10.88 -20.48
C PRO A 72 -3.93 -10.39 -19.12
N GLY A 73 -4.53 -11.28 -18.34
CA GLY A 73 -5.00 -11.05 -16.98
C GLY A 73 -3.87 -11.01 -15.95
N SER A 74 -4.25 -10.91 -14.67
CA SER A 74 -3.30 -10.85 -13.55
C SER A 74 -2.29 -12.00 -13.49
N PRO A 75 -2.63 -13.28 -13.79
CA PRO A 75 -1.66 -14.38 -13.65
C PRO A 75 -0.40 -14.19 -14.51
N SER A 76 -0.56 -14.02 -15.83
CA SER A 76 0.58 -13.84 -16.74
C SER A 76 1.33 -12.53 -16.48
N ARG A 77 0.59 -11.46 -16.15
CA ARG A 77 1.19 -10.15 -15.81
C ARG A 77 2.05 -10.22 -14.57
N LEU A 78 1.62 -10.92 -13.52
CA LEU A 78 2.40 -11.09 -12.29
C LEU A 78 3.69 -11.90 -12.51
N VAL A 79 3.64 -12.95 -13.36
CA VAL A 79 4.85 -13.70 -13.75
C VAL A 79 5.83 -12.78 -14.47
N LYS A 80 5.37 -12.14 -15.55
CA LYS A 80 6.20 -11.27 -16.41
C LYS A 80 6.76 -10.07 -15.63
N ALA A 81 5.96 -9.45 -14.75
CA ALA A 81 6.40 -8.34 -13.92
C ALA A 81 7.46 -8.74 -12.88
N ALA A 82 7.37 -9.95 -12.31
CA ALA A 82 8.41 -10.46 -11.43
C ALA A 82 9.74 -10.64 -12.17
N GLU A 83 9.69 -11.22 -13.36
CA GLU A 83 10.85 -11.44 -14.24
C GLU A 83 11.46 -10.11 -14.70
N ALA A 84 10.63 -9.15 -15.11
CA ALA A 84 11.06 -7.81 -15.48
C ALA A 84 11.73 -7.07 -14.30
N GLY A 85 11.19 -7.23 -13.08
CA GLY A 85 11.79 -6.66 -11.87
C GLY A 85 13.20 -7.20 -11.60
N VAL A 86 13.41 -8.51 -11.80
CA VAL A 86 14.72 -9.15 -11.64
C VAL A 86 15.68 -8.71 -12.74
N ALA A 87 15.22 -8.67 -13.99
CA ALA A 87 16.01 -8.18 -15.12
C ALA A 87 16.49 -6.74 -14.87
N ALA A 88 15.61 -5.86 -14.39
CA ALA A 88 15.97 -4.48 -14.05
C ALA A 88 17.02 -4.39 -12.94
N VAL A 89 16.96 -5.27 -11.93
CA VAL A 89 18.01 -5.34 -10.89
C VAL A 89 19.34 -5.82 -11.48
N ASN A 90 19.32 -6.82 -12.36
CA ASN A 90 20.53 -7.38 -12.97
C ASN A 90 21.23 -6.40 -13.90
N ILE A 91 20.47 -5.67 -14.73
CA ILE A 91 21.00 -4.58 -15.57
C ILE A 91 21.70 -3.54 -14.70
N LYS A 92 21.07 -3.13 -13.59
CA LYS A 92 21.67 -2.17 -12.66
C LYS A 92 22.96 -2.72 -12.03
N ARG A 93 22.96 -3.98 -11.59
CA ARG A 93 24.15 -4.63 -11.01
C ARG A 93 25.30 -4.67 -12.01
N GLU A 94 25.03 -5.02 -13.26
CA GLU A 94 26.02 -5.03 -14.34
C GLU A 94 26.62 -3.63 -14.57
N GLN A 95 25.79 -2.59 -14.65
CA GLN A 95 26.22 -1.20 -14.77
C GLN A 95 27.10 -0.74 -13.58
N GLU A 96 26.86 -1.27 -12.38
CA GLU A 96 27.64 -1.01 -11.17
C GLU A 96 28.88 -1.93 -11.04
N GLY A 97 29.17 -2.77 -12.04
CA GLY A 97 30.33 -3.68 -12.05
C GLY A 97 30.17 -4.93 -11.17
N ILE A 98 28.95 -5.24 -10.76
CA ILE A 98 28.63 -6.34 -9.84
C ILE A 98 28.37 -7.61 -10.66
N ARG A 99 29.28 -8.59 -10.54
CA ARG A 99 29.25 -9.83 -11.34
C ARG A 99 28.22 -10.86 -10.89
N THR A 100 27.70 -10.76 -9.67
CA THR A 100 26.76 -11.74 -9.14
C THR A 100 25.32 -11.34 -9.47
N PRO A 101 24.64 -12.06 -10.39
CA PRO A 101 23.26 -11.75 -10.72
C PRO A 101 22.33 -12.07 -9.55
N LEU A 102 21.18 -11.41 -9.54
CA LEU A 102 20.03 -11.78 -8.76
C LEU A 102 19.32 -12.95 -9.44
N THR A 103 19.11 -14.02 -8.68
CA THR A 103 18.28 -15.17 -9.05
C THR A 103 16.96 -15.12 -8.29
N LEU A 104 15.85 -15.21 -9.00
CA LEU A 104 14.52 -15.33 -8.42
C LEU A 104 14.19 -16.80 -8.14
N GLN A 105 13.63 -17.07 -6.97
CA GLN A 105 13.03 -18.36 -6.62
C GLN A 105 11.54 -18.12 -6.33
N PRO A 106 10.71 -18.00 -7.38
CA PRO A 106 9.31 -17.67 -7.23
C PRO A 106 8.47 -18.91 -6.89
N GLU A 107 7.29 -18.69 -6.33
CA GLU A 107 6.17 -19.63 -6.37
C GLU A 107 4.91 -18.79 -6.64
N TYR A 108 4.10 -19.18 -7.62
CA TYR A 108 2.89 -18.48 -8.04
C TYR A 108 1.67 -19.37 -7.77
N PHE A 109 0.72 -18.89 -6.99
CA PHE A 109 -0.54 -19.58 -6.75
C PHE A 109 -1.66 -18.81 -7.44
N PHE A 110 -2.30 -19.41 -8.45
CA PHE A 110 -3.40 -18.80 -9.20
C PHE A 110 -4.69 -19.53 -8.88
N ILE A 111 -5.60 -18.87 -8.16
CA ILE A 111 -6.78 -19.52 -7.59
C ILE A 111 -8.03 -19.11 -8.35
N GLU A 112 -8.80 -20.09 -8.81
CA GLU A 112 -10.08 -19.87 -9.48
C GLU A 112 -11.13 -20.89 -9.03
N LYS A 113 -12.31 -20.39 -8.66
CA LYS A 113 -13.40 -21.18 -8.07
C LYS A 113 -14.20 -21.93 -9.13
N LYS A 114 -14.59 -21.24 -10.21
CA LYS A 114 -15.46 -21.79 -11.25
C LYS A 114 -14.66 -22.74 -12.12
N LYS A 115 -15.17 -23.97 -12.28
CA LYS A 115 -14.50 -25.03 -13.05
C LYS A 115 -14.17 -24.59 -14.48
N ARG A 116 -15.12 -23.95 -15.18
CA ARG A 116 -14.94 -23.48 -16.57
C ARG A 116 -13.82 -22.44 -16.68
N ASN A 117 -13.84 -21.42 -15.81
CA ASN A 117 -12.81 -20.39 -15.76
C ASN A 117 -11.44 -20.99 -15.44
N TYR A 118 -11.37 -21.92 -14.49
CA TYR A 118 -10.14 -22.63 -14.15
C TYR A 118 -9.57 -23.45 -15.31
N GLU A 119 -10.43 -24.16 -16.05
CA GLU A 119 -10.02 -24.91 -17.25
C GLU A 119 -9.50 -23.97 -18.34
N TYR A 120 -10.16 -22.83 -18.54
CA TYR A 120 -9.68 -21.79 -19.45
C TYR A 120 -8.33 -21.22 -19.01
N LEU A 121 -8.17 -20.89 -17.72
CA LEU A 121 -6.92 -20.40 -17.13
C LEU A 121 -5.76 -21.36 -17.39
N LYS A 122 -5.95 -22.65 -17.09
CA LYS A 122 -4.92 -23.68 -17.33
C LYS A 122 -4.55 -23.76 -18.81
N ARG A 123 -5.55 -23.76 -19.69
CA ARG A 123 -5.35 -23.80 -21.14
C ARG A 123 -4.56 -22.58 -21.62
N TYR A 124 -4.98 -21.37 -21.24
CA TYR A 124 -4.33 -20.13 -21.63
C TYR A 124 -2.88 -20.06 -21.13
N LEU A 125 -2.63 -20.36 -19.86
CA LEU A 125 -1.28 -20.35 -19.29
C LEU A 125 -0.36 -21.40 -19.95
N SER A 126 -0.92 -22.53 -20.40
CA SER A 126 -0.17 -23.58 -21.08
C SER A 126 0.08 -23.24 -22.56
N GLU A 127 -0.98 -23.09 -23.34
CA GLU A 127 -0.91 -23.07 -24.81
C GLU A 127 -0.48 -21.70 -25.35
N GLU A 128 -0.94 -20.61 -24.74
CA GLU A 128 -0.66 -19.25 -25.22
C GLU A 128 0.57 -18.63 -24.55
N GLU A 129 0.75 -18.88 -23.25
CA GLU A 129 1.86 -18.32 -22.47
C GLU A 129 3.06 -19.26 -22.34
N GLY A 130 2.92 -20.55 -22.66
CA GLY A 130 4.01 -21.53 -22.62
C GLY A 130 4.50 -21.85 -21.21
N PHE A 131 3.66 -21.69 -20.18
CA PHE A 131 4.01 -21.96 -18.79
C PHE A 131 3.78 -23.41 -18.36
N ASP A 132 3.39 -24.31 -19.25
CA ASP A 132 3.19 -25.73 -18.91
C ASP A 132 4.40 -26.41 -18.26
N PRO A 133 5.68 -26.14 -18.63
CA PRO A 133 6.82 -26.80 -17.98
C PRO A 133 7.06 -26.31 -16.54
N ARG A 134 6.39 -25.22 -16.14
CA ARG A 134 6.49 -24.59 -14.83
C ARG A 134 5.38 -25.04 -13.88
N PHE A 135 4.35 -25.70 -14.39
CA PHE A 135 3.26 -26.21 -13.58
C PHE A 135 3.75 -27.22 -12.55
N ASP A 136 3.18 -27.14 -11.34
CA ASP A 136 3.50 -27.96 -10.18
C ASP A 136 4.96 -27.83 -9.66
N ASN A 137 5.77 -26.97 -10.28
CA ASN A 137 7.13 -26.64 -9.84
C ASN A 137 7.17 -25.26 -9.17
N ASP A 138 6.93 -24.20 -9.94
CA ASP A 138 6.87 -22.83 -9.43
C ASP A 138 5.56 -22.12 -9.79
N ILE A 139 4.74 -22.65 -10.71
CA ILE A 139 3.39 -22.15 -11.01
C ILE A 139 2.34 -23.19 -10.60
N PHE A 140 1.38 -22.78 -9.78
CA PHE A 140 0.35 -23.66 -9.20
C PHE A 140 -1.06 -23.09 -9.49
N PRO A 141 -1.70 -23.51 -10.60
CA PRO A 141 -3.10 -23.23 -10.85
C PRO A 141 -3.99 -24.10 -9.94
N LEU A 142 -4.73 -23.49 -9.01
CA LEU A 142 -5.55 -24.17 -8.02
C LEU A 142 -7.05 -23.93 -8.24
N ARG A 143 -7.83 -25.02 -8.39
CA ARG A 143 -9.29 -24.92 -8.42
C ARG A 143 -9.87 -24.82 -7.01
N GLY A 144 -10.70 -23.82 -6.75
CA GLY A 144 -11.43 -23.65 -5.50
C GLY A 144 -11.60 -22.20 -5.10
N ALA A 145 -12.41 -21.95 -4.08
CA ALA A 145 -12.48 -20.61 -3.49
C ALA A 145 -11.19 -20.31 -2.71
N PHE A 146 -10.72 -19.06 -2.77
CA PHE A 146 -9.55 -18.57 -2.04
C PHE A 146 -9.57 -18.98 -0.56
N THR A 147 -10.68 -18.71 0.14
CA THR A 147 -10.83 -19.04 1.56
C THR A 147 -10.68 -20.53 1.87
N LYS A 148 -11.02 -21.41 0.93
CA LYS A 148 -10.86 -22.87 1.09
C LYS A 148 -9.44 -23.36 0.78
N ARG A 149 -8.65 -22.58 0.04
CA ARG A 149 -7.25 -22.89 -0.29
C ARG A 149 -6.24 -22.19 0.63
N LEU A 150 -6.68 -21.19 1.38
CA LEU A 150 -5.79 -20.33 2.18
C LEU A 150 -4.91 -21.12 3.16
N ASP A 151 -5.49 -22.03 3.95
CA ASP A 151 -4.74 -22.81 4.95
C ASP A 151 -3.71 -23.76 4.32
N GLU A 152 -4.01 -24.30 3.13
CA GLU A 152 -3.08 -25.11 2.36
C GLU A 152 -1.88 -24.28 1.90
N ILE A 153 -2.15 -23.11 1.32
CA ILE A 153 -1.14 -22.17 0.81
C ILE A 153 -0.26 -21.64 1.94
N ILE A 154 -0.86 -21.18 3.05
CA ILE A 154 -0.11 -20.69 4.21
C ILE A 154 0.82 -21.78 4.76
N ARG A 155 0.32 -23.02 4.90
CA ARG A 155 1.15 -24.14 5.36
C ARG A 155 2.29 -24.44 4.38
N HIS A 156 2.04 -24.40 3.07
CA HIS A 156 3.08 -24.58 2.05
C HIS A 156 4.18 -23.52 2.18
N ILE A 157 3.80 -22.25 2.19
CA ILE A 157 4.73 -21.12 2.32
C ILE A 157 5.53 -21.22 3.62
N ALA A 158 4.86 -21.48 4.74
CA ALA A 158 5.51 -21.57 6.05
C ALA A 158 6.56 -22.69 6.10
N LYS A 159 6.31 -23.84 5.45
CA LYS A 159 7.28 -24.95 5.34
C LYS A 159 8.55 -24.57 4.56
N ARG A 160 8.47 -23.62 3.62
CA ARG A 160 9.63 -23.11 2.87
C ARG A 160 10.53 -22.16 3.69
N GLY A 161 10.11 -21.79 4.89
CA GLY A 161 10.88 -20.99 5.84
C GLY A 161 10.53 -19.50 5.88
N LYS A 162 10.97 -18.83 6.96
CA LYS A 162 10.56 -17.45 7.29
C LYS A 162 11.14 -16.36 6.38
N ASN A 163 12.19 -16.66 5.62
CA ASN A 163 12.88 -15.67 4.78
C ASN A 163 12.21 -15.43 3.42
N ARG A 164 11.07 -16.09 3.15
CA ARG A 164 10.30 -15.94 1.93
C ARG A 164 9.37 -14.73 2.03
N ARG A 165 9.43 -13.85 1.03
CA ARG A 165 8.49 -12.74 0.85
C ARG A 165 7.19 -13.26 0.25
N CYS A 166 6.05 -12.72 0.67
CA CYS A 166 4.75 -13.17 0.17
C CYS A 166 3.90 -11.97 -0.24
N LEU A 167 3.37 -11.97 -1.46
CA LEU A 167 2.44 -10.95 -1.94
C LEU A 167 1.10 -11.61 -2.29
N PHE A 168 0.03 -11.15 -1.67
CA PHE A 168 -1.33 -11.60 -1.96
C PHE A 168 -2.08 -10.52 -2.71
N PHE A 169 -2.50 -10.81 -3.94
CA PHE A 169 -3.37 -9.98 -4.75
C PHE A 169 -4.80 -10.53 -4.63
N LEU A 170 -5.66 -9.79 -3.91
CA LEU A 170 -7.00 -10.21 -3.55
C LEU A 170 -8.03 -9.32 -4.23
N ASP A 171 -8.38 -9.69 -5.45
CA ASP A 171 -9.32 -8.97 -6.32
C ASP A 171 -10.74 -9.55 -6.24
N GLN A 172 -11.34 -9.49 -5.06
CA GLN A 172 -12.69 -10.03 -4.88
C GLN A 172 -13.77 -9.14 -5.52
N TYR A 173 -14.81 -9.79 -6.05
CA TYR A 173 -16.08 -9.12 -6.35
C TYR A 173 -16.91 -8.97 -5.08
N GLY A 174 -17.28 -7.73 -4.74
CA GLY A 174 -18.05 -7.43 -3.54
C GLY A 174 -17.27 -7.70 -2.25
N TYR A 175 -17.98 -8.08 -1.19
CA TYR A 175 -17.44 -8.15 0.18
C TYR A 175 -17.52 -9.55 0.81
N GLU A 176 -17.97 -10.55 0.05
CA GLU A 176 -18.35 -11.87 0.58
C GLU A 176 -17.23 -12.92 0.49
N HIS A 177 -16.08 -12.58 -0.10
CA HIS A 177 -15.10 -13.59 -0.52
C HIS A 177 -13.76 -13.52 0.21
N VAL A 178 -13.49 -12.43 0.92
CA VAL A 178 -12.30 -12.26 1.77
C VAL A 178 -12.70 -11.58 3.09
N PRO A 179 -13.06 -12.36 4.13
CA PRO A 179 -13.24 -11.83 5.48
C PRO A 179 -11.91 -11.32 6.06
N PHE A 180 -11.93 -10.26 6.90
CA PHE A 180 -10.70 -9.71 7.47
C PHE A 180 -9.96 -10.69 8.40
N SER A 181 -10.66 -11.64 9.02
CA SER A 181 -10.09 -12.75 9.80
C SER A 181 -9.13 -13.62 8.99
N HIS A 182 -9.37 -13.77 7.68
CA HIS A 182 -8.47 -14.48 6.78
C HIS A 182 -7.21 -13.65 6.49
N ILE A 183 -7.37 -12.33 6.33
CA ILE A 183 -6.25 -11.39 6.18
C ILE A 183 -5.40 -11.38 7.46
N TYR A 184 -6.03 -11.33 8.63
CA TYR A 184 -5.36 -11.47 9.92
C TYR A 184 -4.58 -12.79 10.02
N THR A 185 -5.16 -13.88 9.53
CA THR A 185 -4.49 -15.20 9.49
C THR A 185 -3.25 -15.18 8.61
N ILE A 186 -3.29 -14.50 7.46
CA ILE A 186 -2.10 -14.29 6.60
C ILE A 186 -1.00 -13.59 7.40
N PHE A 187 -1.27 -12.44 8.00
CA PHE A 187 -0.24 -11.65 8.70
C PHE A 187 0.28 -12.31 9.97
N SER A 188 -0.57 -13.05 10.70
CA SER A 188 -0.17 -13.76 11.92
C SER A 188 0.70 -14.99 11.64
N ARG A 189 0.52 -15.66 10.48
CA ARG A 189 1.28 -16.86 10.11
C ARG A 189 2.48 -16.55 9.21
N LEU A 190 2.43 -15.48 8.42
CA LEU A 190 3.44 -15.11 7.44
C LEU A 190 3.97 -13.68 7.74
N PRO A 191 5.08 -13.54 8.50
CA PRO A 191 5.57 -12.24 8.98
C PRO A 191 6.07 -11.29 7.87
N ASN A 192 6.35 -11.85 6.69
CA ASN A 192 6.82 -11.14 5.51
C ASN A 192 5.77 -11.09 4.39
N ALA A 193 4.50 -11.28 4.75
CA ALA A 193 3.39 -11.11 3.82
C ALA A 193 3.02 -9.63 3.66
N GLU A 194 2.51 -9.32 2.48
CA GLU A 194 1.80 -8.09 2.15
C GLU A 194 0.57 -8.46 1.34
N VAL A 195 -0.51 -7.68 1.50
CA VAL A 195 -1.78 -7.92 0.83
C VAL A 195 -2.15 -6.66 0.05
N ILE A 196 -2.53 -6.84 -1.22
CA ILE A 196 -3.16 -5.84 -2.07
C ILE A 196 -4.59 -6.29 -2.28
N LEU A 197 -5.52 -5.61 -1.62
CA LEU A 197 -6.95 -5.93 -1.61
C LEU A 197 -7.70 -4.93 -2.50
N THR A 198 -8.46 -5.43 -3.47
CA THR A 198 -9.49 -4.64 -4.14
C THR A 198 -10.71 -4.57 -3.23
N PHE A 199 -11.11 -3.35 -2.86
CA PHE A 199 -12.19 -3.10 -1.91
C PHE A 199 -13.11 -1.99 -2.45
N GLY A 200 -14.40 -2.31 -2.65
CA GLY A 200 -15.35 -1.49 -3.39
C GLY A 200 -15.87 -0.23 -2.68
N THR A 201 -15.04 0.53 -1.96
CA THR A 201 -15.45 1.53 -0.96
C THR A 201 -16.55 2.51 -1.40
N ASP A 202 -16.54 3.06 -2.61
CA ASP A 202 -17.63 3.95 -3.03
C ASP A 202 -18.97 3.21 -3.04
N SER A 203 -18.98 1.95 -3.47
CA SER A 203 -20.15 1.09 -3.36
C SER A 203 -20.48 0.69 -1.92
N LEU A 204 -19.54 0.77 -0.97
CA LEU A 204 -19.87 0.62 0.46
C LEU A 204 -20.47 1.90 1.05
N ILE A 205 -19.91 3.04 0.69
CA ILE A 205 -20.30 4.37 1.18
C ILE A 205 -21.64 4.78 0.59
N ASP A 206 -21.82 4.63 -0.71
CA ASP A 206 -23.04 5.02 -1.41
C ASP A 206 -24.25 4.17 -0.97
N TYR A 207 -24.01 2.90 -0.63
CA TYR A 207 -25.05 1.98 -0.15
C TYR A 207 -25.16 1.93 1.38
N LEU A 208 -24.43 2.79 2.12
CA LEU A 208 -24.58 2.95 3.56
C LEU A 208 -26.05 3.23 3.89
N SER A 209 -26.70 2.22 4.46
CA SER A 209 -28.14 2.16 4.76
C SER A 209 -28.39 1.10 5.84
N ASP A 210 -29.62 1.03 6.33
CA ASP A 210 -30.14 -0.04 7.17
C ASP A 210 -30.69 -1.24 6.36
N ASP A 211 -30.48 -1.25 5.03
CA ASP A 211 -30.92 -2.35 4.16
C ASP A 211 -30.24 -3.66 4.57
N PRO A 212 -31.01 -4.76 4.79
CA PRO A 212 -30.46 -6.05 5.17
C PRO A 212 -29.34 -6.58 4.26
N ARG A 213 -29.37 -6.23 2.96
CA ARG A 213 -28.32 -6.63 2.00
C ARG A 213 -27.01 -5.90 2.25
N TYR A 214 -27.07 -4.64 2.66
CA TYR A 214 -25.89 -3.86 3.04
C TYR A 214 -25.29 -4.39 4.34
N LEU A 215 -26.13 -4.58 5.36
CA LEU A 215 -25.71 -5.13 6.65
C LEU A 215 -25.08 -6.52 6.50
N LYS A 216 -25.65 -7.37 5.65
CA LYS A 216 -25.07 -8.68 5.32
C LYS A 216 -23.69 -8.57 4.66
N ALA A 217 -23.50 -7.61 3.75
CA ALA A 217 -22.19 -7.41 3.11
C ALA A 217 -21.12 -6.97 4.13
N LEU A 218 -21.47 -6.09 5.06
CA LEU A 218 -20.60 -5.70 6.18
C LEU A 218 -20.27 -6.87 7.08
N GLN A 219 -21.26 -7.69 7.44
CA GLN A 219 -21.09 -8.91 8.24
C GLN A 219 -20.16 -9.91 7.57
N CYS A 220 -20.32 -10.14 6.26
CA CYS A 220 -19.44 -11.05 5.53
C CYS A 220 -17.99 -10.56 5.48
N ALA A 221 -17.78 -9.24 5.45
CA ALA A 221 -16.46 -8.64 5.59
C ALA A 221 -15.98 -8.52 7.04
N GLU A 222 -16.85 -8.77 8.04
CA GLU A 222 -16.60 -8.59 9.48
C GLU A 222 -16.44 -7.12 9.91
N LEU A 223 -16.89 -6.18 9.09
CA LEU A 223 -16.78 -4.74 9.35
C LEU A 223 -17.74 -4.25 10.44
N ASP A 224 -18.86 -4.93 10.61
CA ASP A 224 -19.87 -4.67 11.65
C ASP A 224 -19.33 -4.89 13.08
N GLN A 225 -18.23 -5.61 13.23
CA GLN A 225 -17.57 -5.82 14.53
C GLN A 225 -16.92 -4.54 15.08
N VAL A 226 -16.62 -3.56 14.21
CA VAL A 226 -15.91 -2.32 14.57
C VAL A 226 -16.71 -1.08 14.17
N LEU A 227 -17.48 -1.13 13.09
CA LEU A 227 -18.25 0.01 12.60
C LEU A 227 -19.62 0.10 13.29
N ASP A 228 -19.88 1.24 13.93
CA ASP A 228 -21.19 1.60 14.45
C ASP A 228 -22.08 2.14 13.32
N ILE A 229 -22.86 1.26 12.69
CA ILE A 229 -23.70 1.60 11.54
C ILE A 229 -24.77 2.66 11.87
N PRO A 230 -25.52 2.56 12.99
CA PRO A 230 -26.42 3.64 13.40
C PRO A 230 -25.73 5.01 13.49
N ARG A 231 -24.53 5.07 14.08
CA ARG A 231 -23.75 6.32 14.14
C ARG A 231 -23.36 6.81 12.74
N LEU A 232 -22.91 5.92 11.85
CA LEU A 232 -22.53 6.29 10.48
C LEU A 232 -23.73 6.86 9.70
N LEU A 233 -24.92 6.28 9.89
CA LEU A 233 -26.15 6.77 9.25
C LEU A 233 -26.51 8.17 9.78
N LYS A 234 -26.37 8.40 11.08
CA LYS A 234 -26.58 9.73 11.67
C LYS A 234 -25.59 10.77 11.13
N GLU A 235 -24.30 10.42 11.06
CA GLU A 235 -23.28 11.31 10.44
C GLU A 235 -23.62 11.65 8.99
N LYS A 236 -24.16 10.68 8.22
CA LYS A 236 -24.60 10.89 6.84
C LYS A 236 -25.72 11.94 6.70
N GLU A 237 -26.58 12.05 7.69
CA GLU A 237 -27.68 13.03 7.72
C GLU A 237 -27.20 14.41 8.21
N ASP A 238 -26.39 14.44 9.27
CA ASP A 238 -26.08 15.66 10.01
C ASP A 238 -24.79 16.38 9.53
N ASN A 239 -23.89 15.68 8.82
CA ASN A 239 -22.53 16.16 8.54
C ASN A 239 -22.30 16.35 7.03
N LYS A 240 -21.90 17.57 6.61
CA LYS A 240 -21.56 17.86 5.21
C LYS A 240 -20.36 17.04 4.71
N ASP A 241 -19.45 16.68 5.60
CA ASP A 241 -18.23 15.92 5.31
C ASP A 241 -18.34 14.43 5.69
N TRP A 242 -19.56 13.91 5.83
CA TRP A 242 -19.82 12.53 6.29
C TRP A 242 -19.03 11.46 5.52
N ARG A 243 -18.80 11.66 4.21
CA ARG A 243 -18.00 10.72 3.40
C ARG A 243 -16.59 10.56 3.96
N LEU A 244 -15.94 11.64 4.38
CA LEU A 244 -14.61 11.60 4.96
C LEU A 244 -14.62 10.86 6.31
N VAL A 245 -15.64 11.12 7.14
CA VAL A 245 -15.82 10.42 8.42
C VAL A 245 -15.96 8.92 8.20
N VAL A 246 -16.81 8.50 7.25
CA VAL A 246 -16.98 7.08 6.89
C VAL A 246 -15.66 6.48 6.38
N GLN A 247 -14.93 7.17 5.50
CA GLN A 247 -13.64 6.69 4.99
C GLN A 247 -12.61 6.52 6.12
N LEU A 248 -12.55 7.46 7.05
CA LEU A 248 -11.65 7.40 8.20
C LEU A 248 -11.97 6.22 9.13
N LEU A 249 -13.25 5.99 9.38
CA LEU A 249 -13.71 4.85 10.19
C LEU A 249 -13.44 3.52 9.47
N LEU A 250 -13.63 3.47 8.16
CA LEU A 250 -13.26 2.32 7.34
C LEU A 250 -11.76 2.04 7.37
N HIS A 251 -10.91 3.08 7.27
CA HIS A 251 -9.46 2.91 7.42
C HIS A 251 -9.09 2.24 8.74
N ARG A 252 -9.67 2.71 9.85
CA ARG A 252 -9.42 2.15 11.18
C ARG A 252 -9.96 0.72 11.30
N ALA A 253 -11.16 0.46 10.79
CA ALA A 253 -11.74 -0.88 10.81
C ALA A 253 -10.88 -1.88 10.03
N ILE A 254 -10.48 -1.53 8.80
CA ILE A 254 -9.62 -2.38 7.97
C ILE A 254 -8.28 -2.65 8.67
N GLN A 255 -7.63 -1.62 9.22
CA GLN A 255 -6.36 -1.78 9.92
C GLN A 255 -6.51 -2.69 11.15
N SER A 256 -7.53 -2.44 11.98
CA SER A 256 -7.80 -3.19 13.21
C SER A 256 -8.11 -4.66 12.92
N LEU A 257 -9.05 -4.92 12.02
CA LEU A 257 -9.52 -6.27 11.70
C LEU A 257 -8.44 -7.10 10.96
N SER A 258 -7.63 -6.47 10.12
CA SER A 258 -6.51 -7.14 9.44
C SER A 258 -5.31 -7.40 10.36
N GLY A 259 -5.21 -6.73 11.51
CA GLY A 259 -4.06 -6.81 12.41
C GLY A 259 -2.77 -6.21 11.85
N THR A 260 -2.87 -5.37 10.82
CA THR A 260 -1.70 -4.82 10.12
C THR A 260 -1.15 -3.56 10.78
N ARG A 261 0.18 -3.42 10.76
CA ARG A 261 0.83 -2.19 11.28
C ARG A 261 0.74 -1.03 10.30
N TYR A 262 0.77 -1.30 9.01
CA TYR A 262 0.78 -0.27 7.97
C TYR A 262 -0.28 -0.49 6.91
N TYR A 263 -0.84 0.63 6.46
CA TYR A 263 -1.98 0.68 5.56
C TYR A 263 -1.81 1.78 4.52
N THR A 264 -2.12 1.47 3.26
CA THR A 264 -2.19 2.46 2.17
C THR A 264 -3.51 2.33 1.41
N PRO A 265 -4.40 3.33 1.44
CA PRO A 265 -5.55 3.38 0.55
C PRO A 265 -5.17 4.03 -0.78
N PHE A 266 -5.63 3.47 -1.89
CA PHE A 266 -5.50 4.01 -3.24
C PHE A 266 -6.89 4.20 -3.82
N PHE A 267 -7.22 5.39 -4.32
CA PHE A 267 -8.46 5.58 -5.09
C PHE A 267 -8.10 5.51 -6.57
N ILE A 268 -8.56 4.46 -7.24
CA ILE A 268 -8.47 4.38 -8.70
C ILE A 268 -9.71 5.05 -9.26
N ARG A 269 -9.52 6.22 -9.88
CA ARG A 269 -10.57 6.89 -10.66
C ARG A 269 -10.45 6.52 -12.13
N SER A 270 -11.56 6.13 -12.72
CA SER A 270 -11.73 6.08 -14.16
C SER A 270 -12.46 7.34 -14.59
N ASN A 271 -11.94 8.06 -15.60
CA ASN A 271 -12.62 9.24 -16.14
C ASN A 271 -13.97 8.89 -16.79
N GLU A 272 -14.21 7.63 -17.12
CA GLU A 272 -15.39 7.16 -17.86
C GLU A 272 -16.43 6.47 -16.96
N SER A 273 -16.04 5.99 -15.77
CA SER A 273 -16.98 5.43 -14.80
C SER A 273 -16.95 6.28 -13.53
N HIS A 274 -18.07 6.90 -13.17
CA HIS A 274 -18.26 7.67 -11.92
C HIS A 274 -18.09 6.85 -10.62
N ARG A 275 -17.47 5.68 -10.67
CA ARG A 275 -17.20 4.78 -9.55
C ARG A 275 -15.70 4.70 -9.32
N SER A 276 -15.26 5.06 -8.13
CA SER A 276 -13.91 4.75 -7.65
C SER A 276 -13.97 3.48 -6.81
N PHE A 277 -12.90 2.72 -6.80
CA PHE A 277 -12.73 1.62 -5.85
C PHE A 277 -11.39 1.80 -5.15
N TRP A 278 -11.31 1.24 -3.95
CA TRP A 278 -10.07 1.23 -3.23
C TRP A 278 -9.24 0.05 -3.69
N LEU A 279 -8.01 0.33 -4.07
CA LEU A 279 -6.97 -0.63 -3.78
C LEU A 279 -6.51 -0.36 -2.36
N VAL A 280 -6.25 -1.41 -1.60
CA VAL A 280 -5.80 -1.32 -0.21
C VAL A 280 -4.54 -2.15 -0.08
N HIS A 281 -3.43 -1.51 0.25
CA HIS A 281 -2.18 -2.20 0.56
C HIS A 281 -2.01 -2.31 2.07
N LEU A 282 -1.75 -3.54 2.52
CA LEU A 282 -1.58 -3.92 3.90
C LEU A 282 -0.20 -4.54 4.09
N SER A 283 0.53 -4.09 5.11
CA SER A 283 1.86 -4.61 5.42
C SER A 283 2.21 -4.45 6.90
N ASN A 284 3.18 -5.24 7.37
CA ASN A 284 3.82 -5.07 8.67
C ASN A 284 5.16 -4.33 8.60
N HIS A 285 5.57 -3.87 7.42
CA HIS A 285 6.87 -3.23 7.19
C HIS A 285 6.70 -1.76 6.76
N PRO A 286 7.34 -0.79 7.46
CA PRO A 286 7.22 0.62 7.08
C PRO A 286 7.85 0.89 5.72
N LYS A 287 8.89 0.14 5.34
CA LYS A 287 9.51 0.31 4.02
C LYS A 287 8.56 -0.07 2.89
N ALA A 288 7.68 -1.06 3.09
CA ALA A 288 6.67 -1.41 2.10
C ALA A 288 5.63 -0.29 1.91
N ARG A 289 5.18 0.32 3.03
CA ARG A 289 4.30 1.49 3.01
C ARG A 289 4.95 2.69 2.29
N ASP A 290 6.24 2.90 2.49
CA ASP A 290 7.02 3.93 1.79
C ASP A 290 7.13 3.66 0.29
N VAL A 291 7.45 2.42 -0.11
CA VAL A 291 7.51 1.96 -1.52
C VAL A 291 6.17 2.19 -2.23
N MET A 292 5.06 1.87 -1.57
CA MET A 292 3.73 2.17 -2.11
C MET A 292 3.46 3.67 -2.23
N THR A 293 3.91 4.47 -1.26
CA THR A 293 3.81 5.94 -1.36
C THR A 293 4.64 6.49 -2.51
N GLU A 294 5.87 6.00 -2.71
CA GLU A 294 6.71 6.38 -3.84
C GLU A 294 6.03 6.07 -5.18
N LEU A 295 5.34 4.92 -5.26
CA LEU A 295 4.58 4.53 -6.44
C LEU A 295 3.43 5.51 -6.72
N HIS A 296 2.71 5.97 -5.70
CA HIS A 296 1.68 7.00 -5.85
C HIS A 296 2.22 8.28 -6.50
N TRP A 297 3.32 8.81 -5.97
CA TRP A 297 3.95 10.02 -6.50
C TRP A 297 4.49 9.84 -7.93
N ARG A 298 4.80 8.60 -8.33
CA ARG A 298 5.28 8.28 -9.68
C ARG A 298 4.15 8.18 -10.69
N LEU A 299 3.06 7.48 -10.35
CA LEU A 299 1.93 7.21 -11.24
C LEU A 299 0.90 8.36 -11.25
N LYS A 300 1.36 9.60 -11.08
CA LYS A 300 0.59 10.87 -11.04
C LYS A 300 -0.70 10.81 -11.86
N ASN A 301 -1.79 11.37 -11.35
CA ASN A 301 -3.12 11.45 -12.00
C ASN A 301 -3.90 10.12 -12.13
N HIS A 302 -3.34 8.96 -11.81
CA HIS A 302 -4.10 7.70 -11.70
C HIS A 302 -4.66 7.44 -10.29
N PHE A 303 -4.15 8.19 -9.29
CA PHE A 303 -4.55 8.05 -7.89
C PHE A 303 -5.00 9.38 -7.33
N VAL A 304 -6.11 9.33 -6.59
CA VAL A 304 -6.55 10.41 -5.72
C VAL A 304 -6.46 9.90 -4.28
N HIS A 305 -6.20 10.79 -3.33
CA HIS A 305 -6.41 10.51 -1.92
C HIS A 305 -7.30 11.61 -1.32
N TYR A 306 -8.21 11.24 -0.42
CA TYR A 306 -8.94 12.22 0.38
C TYR A 306 -8.17 12.44 1.68
N GLY A 307 -7.49 13.59 1.75
CA GLY A 307 -6.67 13.97 2.89
C GLY A 307 -5.80 15.18 2.60
N GLY A 308 -5.38 15.86 3.65
CA GLY A 308 -4.45 16.99 3.61
C GLY A 308 -3.00 16.59 3.32
N SER A 309 -2.14 17.59 3.30
CA SER A 309 -0.71 17.45 3.05
C SER A 309 0.11 17.36 4.35
N GLY A 310 1.35 16.86 4.27
CA GLY A 310 2.27 16.83 5.42
C GLY A 310 2.23 15.52 6.22
N LEU A 311 2.37 15.58 7.53
CA LEU A 311 2.37 14.42 8.45
C LEU A 311 0.97 13.93 8.83
N TRP A 312 -0.04 14.79 8.68
CA TRP A 312 -1.40 14.60 9.19
C TRP A 312 -2.44 14.70 8.06
N MET A 313 -2.43 13.73 7.14
CA MET A 313 -3.34 13.68 5.99
C MET A 313 -4.80 13.57 6.40
N PHE A 314 -5.10 12.91 7.52
CA PHE A 314 -6.45 12.87 8.06
C PHE A 314 -6.76 14.08 8.94
N GLY A 315 -5.91 15.13 8.91
CA GLY A 315 -6.05 16.47 9.53
C GLY A 315 -6.39 16.50 11.02
N TYR A 316 -6.27 15.36 11.68
CA TYR A 316 -6.01 15.28 13.11
C TYR A 316 -4.66 14.60 13.31
N ASP A 317 -4.05 14.90 14.44
CA ASP A 317 -2.88 14.20 14.93
C ASP A 317 -3.34 13.07 15.86
N PRO A 318 -3.16 11.79 15.48
CA PRO A 318 -3.64 10.68 16.31
C PRO A 318 -3.00 10.62 17.70
N MET A 319 -1.86 11.28 17.90
CA MET A 319 -1.19 11.34 19.19
C MET A 319 -1.81 12.40 20.13
N LYS A 320 -2.54 13.38 19.58
CA LYS A 320 -3.25 14.42 20.35
C LYS A 320 -4.74 14.12 20.47
N ASP A 321 -5.34 13.51 19.45
CA ASP A 321 -6.78 13.39 19.30
C ASP A 321 -7.23 11.92 19.37
N GLN A 322 -7.24 11.37 20.59
CA GLN A 322 -7.61 9.97 20.82
C GLN A 322 -9.11 9.71 20.61
N GLN A 323 -9.95 10.73 20.83
CA GLN A 323 -11.41 10.58 20.79
C GLN A 323 -12.05 10.79 19.41
N LEU A 324 -11.26 11.06 18.36
CA LEU A 324 -11.80 11.33 17.01
C LEU A 324 -12.94 12.35 17.06
N VAL A 325 -12.61 13.60 17.41
CA VAL A 325 -13.48 14.70 17.03
C VAL A 325 -12.95 15.19 15.68
N PRO A 326 -13.43 14.66 14.53
CA PRO A 326 -13.13 15.31 13.26
C PRO A 326 -13.65 16.74 13.40
N GLN A 327 -12.75 17.71 13.48
CA GLN A 327 -13.18 19.10 13.51
C GLN A 327 -13.77 19.41 12.12
N PRO A 328 -15.06 19.79 12.05
CA PRO A 328 -15.61 20.34 10.83
C PRO A 328 -14.76 21.54 10.43
N ASP A 329 -14.51 21.71 9.13
CA ASP A 329 -13.70 22.78 8.50
C ASP A 329 -12.19 22.53 8.29
N ILE A 330 -11.56 21.45 8.76
CA ILE A 330 -10.11 21.22 8.49
C ILE A 330 -9.86 20.74 7.05
N PHE A 331 -10.79 20.01 6.44
CA PHE A 331 -10.67 19.45 5.09
C PHE A 331 -11.60 20.21 4.17
N GLY A 332 -11.19 21.38 3.70
CA GLY A 332 -11.94 22.05 2.64
C GLY A 332 -11.93 21.24 1.33
N GLY A 333 -12.62 20.10 1.24
CA GLY A 333 -12.93 19.35 0.02
C GLY A 333 -11.77 19.00 -0.92
N LEU A 334 -10.50 19.10 -0.51
CA LEU A 334 -9.37 19.01 -1.43
C LEU A 334 -8.96 17.55 -1.65
N GLU A 335 -9.37 17.02 -2.79
CA GLU A 335 -8.75 15.85 -3.42
C GLU A 335 -7.23 16.07 -3.56
N HIS A 336 -6.43 15.13 -3.09
CA HIS A 336 -4.97 15.18 -3.15
C HIS A 336 -4.47 14.40 -4.37
N PHE A 337 -4.06 15.12 -5.42
CA PHE A 337 -3.75 14.58 -6.75
C PHE A 337 -2.29 14.16 -7.00
N PHE A 338 -1.46 14.01 -5.95
CA PHE A 338 -0.05 13.58 -6.05
C PHE A 338 0.76 14.28 -7.18
N ASP A 339 0.40 15.53 -7.47
CA ASP A 339 0.98 16.37 -8.51
C ASP A 339 2.01 17.36 -7.92
N GLU A 340 2.55 18.26 -8.74
CA GLU A 340 3.57 19.21 -8.29
C GLU A 340 3.02 20.22 -7.25
N THR A 341 1.76 20.60 -7.40
CA THR A 341 1.06 21.47 -6.45
C THR A 341 0.93 20.79 -5.09
N ALA A 342 0.51 19.52 -5.07
CA ALA A 342 0.44 18.69 -3.88
C ALA A 342 1.84 18.45 -3.27
N ASN A 343 2.88 18.30 -4.09
CA ASN A 343 4.26 18.17 -3.61
C ASN A 343 4.70 19.43 -2.85
N THR A 344 4.46 20.60 -3.44
CA THR A 344 4.79 21.89 -2.83
C THR A 344 4.03 22.09 -1.51
N LYS A 345 2.71 21.81 -1.48
CA LYS A 345 1.90 21.86 -0.26
C LYS A 345 2.41 20.89 0.80
N THR A 346 2.74 19.65 0.42
CA THR A 346 3.32 18.64 1.33
C THR A 346 4.61 19.12 1.94
N ARG A 347 5.56 19.63 1.15
CA ARG A 347 6.82 20.17 1.68
C ARG A 347 6.58 21.35 2.62
N LYS A 348 5.65 22.24 2.30
CA LYS A 348 5.30 23.37 3.16
C LYS A 348 4.76 22.87 4.51
N SER A 349 3.75 22.00 4.51
CA SER A 349 3.18 21.42 5.74
C SER A 349 4.23 20.67 6.57
N LEU A 350 5.13 19.91 5.92
CA LEU A 350 6.20 19.21 6.62
C LEU A 350 7.16 20.17 7.36
N ARG A 351 7.43 21.37 6.83
CA ARG A 351 8.32 22.34 7.48
C ARG A 351 7.76 22.82 8.82
N GLU A 352 6.44 22.97 8.91
CA GLU A 352 5.75 23.38 10.13
C GLU A 352 5.57 22.19 11.10
N GLN A 353 5.16 21.04 10.58
CA GLN A 353 4.75 19.89 11.39
C GLN A 353 5.91 19.02 11.88
N LEU A 354 7.03 18.96 11.16
CA LEU A 354 8.16 18.11 11.54
C LEU A 354 8.87 18.60 12.82
N PRO A 355 9.16 19.91 13.00
CA PRO A 355 9.65 20.43 14.28
C PRO A 355 8.72 20.12 15.45
N GLU A 356 7.41 20.25 15.27
CA GLU A 356 6.41 19.91 16.31
C GLU A 356 6.43 18.44 16.69
N LEU A 357 6.61 17.55 15.71
CA LEU A 357 6.76 16.12 15.98
C LEU A 357 8.03 15.86 16.79
N VAL A 358 9.17 16.42 16.35
CA VAL A 358 10.47 16.24 17.02
C VAL A 358 10.45 16.81 18.44
N TYR A 359 9.73 17.91 18.70
CA TYR A 359 9.57 18.49 20.05
C TYR A 359 9.08 17.48 21.09
N ARG A 360 8.25 16.52 20.70
CA ARG A 360 7.64 15.53 21.60
C ARG A 360 8.58 14.41 22.02
N TYR A 361 9.76 14.35 21.41
CA TYR A 361 10.79 13.37 21.74
C TYR A 361 12.02 14.15 22.21
N PRO A 362 12.12 14.51 23.52
CA PRO A 362 13.21 15.32 24.05
C PRO A 362 14.60 14.74 23.77
N ASP A 363 14.70 13.41 23.76
CA ASP A 363 15.92 12.67 23.45
C ASP A 363 16.21 12.58 21.94
N GLY A 364 15.29 13.06 21.11
CA GLY A 364 15.34 13.00 19.65
C GLY A 364 14.67 11.78 19.04
N ILE A 365 14.48 11.82 17.73
CA ILE A 365 13.90 10.73 16.95
C ILE A 365 14.98 10.13 16.05
N PRO A 366 15.27 8.82 16.18
CA PRO A 366 16.15 8.13 15.23
C PRO A 366 15.56 8.18 13.81
N SER A 367 16.39 8.55 12.83
CA SER A 367 16.02 8.66 11.41
C SER A 367 15.37 7.39 10.87
N GLN A 368 15.87 6.20 11.26
CA GLN A 368 15.29 4.92 10.87
C GLN A 368 13.86 4.70 11.38
N GLY A 369 13.50 5.26 12.53
CA GLY A 369 12.18 5.13 13.15
C GLY A 369 11.20 6.24 12.77
N LEU A 370 11.70 7.39 12.30
CA LEU A 370 10.89 8.59 12.06
C LEU A 370 9.71 8.35 11.12
N TYR A 371 9.95 7.73 9.95
CA TYR A 371 8.88 7.46 9.00
C TYR A 371 7.83 6.50 9.57
N ALA A 372 8.23 5.50 10.34
CA ALA A 372 7.33 4.51 10.92
C ALA A 372 6.28 5.15 11.86
N LEU A 373 6.62 6.25 12.53
CA LEU A 373 5.70 6.99 13.42
C LEU A 373 4.52 7.62 12.70
N VAL A 374 4.71 8.00 11.43
CA VAL A 374 3.75 8.79 10.65
C VAL A 374 3.27 8.09 9.38
N ALA A 375 3.79 6.90 9.09
CA ALA A 375 3.58 6.20 7.81
C ALA A 375 2.10 6.01 7.44
N ASN A 376 1.22 5.83 8.43
CA ASN A 376 -0.22 5.67 8.19
C ASN A 376 -1.00 6.98 8.09
N THR A 377 -0.39 8.10 8.46
CA THR A 377 -1.04 9.40 8.51
C THR A 377 -0.47 10.39 7.53
N THR A 378 0.57 10.03 6.78
CA THR A 378 1.24 10.94 5.85
C THR A 378 1.04 10.50 4.40
N PRO A 379 0.82 11.44 3.46
CA PRO A 379 0.96 11.18 2.04
C PRO A 379 2.41 11.36 1.57
N ALA A 380 3.31 11.79 2.46
CA ALA A 380 4.71 12.04 2.15
C ALA A 380 5.53 10.74 2.15
N THR A 381 6.56 10.69 1.32
CA THR A 381 7.55 9.61 1.36
C THR A 381 8.57 9.88 2.47
N SER A 382 9.31 8.84 2.88
CA SER A 382 10.49 8.98 3.74
C SER A 382 11.50 9.97 3.16
N LYS A 383 11.63 10.02 1.83
CA LYS A 383 12.47 10.98 1.11
C LYS A 383 12.00 12.42 1.33
N HIS A 384 10.70 12.72 1.21
CA HIS A 384 10.17 14.06 1.49
C HIS A 384 10.49 14.50 2.93
N ILE A 385 10.29 13.61 3.91
CA ILE A 385 10.56 13.91 5.32
C ILE A 385 12.05 14.20 5.53
N LYS A 386 12.95 13.37 4.99
CA LYS A 386 14.40 13.56 5.12
C LYS A 386 14.89 14.84 4.44
N GLU A 387 14.40 15.16 3.25
CA GLU A 387 14.74 16.40 2.55
C GLU A 387 14.27 17.63 3.34
N THR A 388 13.07 17.59 3.92
CA THR A 388 12.58 18.66 4.80
C THR A 388 13.43 18.76 6.07
N ALA A 389 13.83 17.65 6.67
CA ALA A 389 14.73 17.66 7.83
C ALA A 389 16.10 18.30 7.53
N ILE A 390 16.68 18.04 6.35
CA ILE A 390 17.92 18.70 5.90
C ILE A 390 17.69 20.21 5.72
N PHE A 391 16.56 20.61 5.12
CA PHE A 391 16.21 22.02 4.99
C PHE A 391 16.11 22.72 6.36
N LEU A 392 15.44 22.09 7.34
CA LEU A 392 15.30 22.63 8.69
C LEU A 392 16.64 22.66 9.46
N LEU A 393 17.54 21.71 9.21
CA LEU A 393 18.92 21.75 9.72
C LEU A 393 19.67 22.99 9.18
N GLN A 394 19.51 23.30 7.88
CA GLN A 394 20.12 24.47 7.26
C GLN A 394 19.55 25.78 7.82
N ALA A 395 18.24 25.81 8.08
CA ALA A 395 17.53 26.93 8.69
C ALA A 395 17.83 27.12 10.20
N ASN A 396 18.54 26.19 10.85
CA ASN A 396 18.79 26.14 12.30
C ASN A 396 17.56 25.82 13.17
N GLU A 397 16.52 25.20 12.61
CA GLU A 397 15.36 24.77 13.39
C GLU A 397 15.56 23.36 13.99
N LEU A 398 16.27 22.50 13.25
CA LEU A 398 16.67 21.17 13.71
C LEU A 398 18.17 21.05 13.88
N GLU A 399 18.56 20.13 14.77
CA GLU A 399 19.90 19.57 14.85
C GLU A 399 19.84 18.09 14.46
N ILE A 400 20.84 17.62 13.73
CA ILE A 400 20.99 16.20 13.38
C ILE A 400 22.29 15.70 13.95
N LEU A 401 22.24 14.71 14.81
CA LEU A 401 23.40 14.10 15.44
C LEU A 401 23.75 12.78 14.75
N GLY A 402 25.02 12.52 14.51
CA GLY A 402 25.50 11.22 14.06
C GLY A 402 25.60 10.19 15.21
N PRO A 403 26.06 8.96 14.93
CA PRO A 403 26.09 7.84 15.89
C PRO A 403 26.79 8.10 17.23
N ASN A 404 27.74 9.04 17.24
CA ASN A 404 28.53 9.38 18.44
C ASN A 404 28.07 10.69 19.10
N GLY A 405 26.84 11.14 18.82
CA GLY A 405 26.31 12.43 19.30
C GLY A 405 26.94 13.65 18.63
N LYS A 406 27.81 13.47 17.62
CA LYS A 406 28.45 14.57 16.90
C LYS A 406 27.45 15.25 15.96
N PRO A 407 27.29 16.59 16.00
CA PRO A 407 26.45 17.30 15.06
C PRO A 407 26.88 17.08 13.61
N ARG A 408 25.92 16.80 12.74
CA ARG A 408 26.12 16.74 11.30
C ARG A 408 26.30 18.15 10.75
N SER A 409 27.14 18.27 9.72
CA SER A 409 27.30 19.53 8.98
C SER A 409 26.00 19.93 8.30
N LYS A 410 25.71 21.24 8.22
CA LYS A 410 24.56 21.76 7.45
C LYS A 410 24.64 21.48 5.94
N ARG A 411 25.80 21.06 5.44
CA ARG A 411 26.04 20.74 4.02
C ARG A 411 25.77 19.27 3.68
N ILE A 412 25.26 18.45 4.61
CA ILE A 412 24.90 17.07 4.29
C ILE A 412 23.84 17.04 3.19
N LYS A 413 23.96 16.05 2.30
CA LYS A 413 22.98 15.79 1.24
C LYS A 413 22.02 14.66 1.60
N GLU A 414 22.34 13.89 2.64
CA GLU A 414 21.56 12.73 3.05
C GLU A 414 21.64 12.54 4.57
N ILE A 415 20.53 12.06 5.15
CA ILE A 415 20.43 11.62 6.54
C ILE A 415 20.59 10.10 6.58
N ARG A 416 21.57 9.63 7.36
CA ARG A 416 21.85 8.22 7.56
C ARG A 416 20.83 7.56 8.48
N LYS A 417 20.77 6.22 8.47
CA LYS A 417 19.83 5.44 9.30
C LYS A 417 20.02 5.67 10.80
N ASP A 418 21.28 5.82 11.23
CA ASP A 418 21.68 5.94 12.64
C ASP A 418 21.77 7.42 13.09
N ASP A 419 21.34 8.36 12.24
CA ASP A 419 21.29 9.77 12.62
C ASP A 419 20.08 10.03 13.52
N LEU A 420 20.21 10.97 14.45
CA LEU A 420 19.22 11.35 15.43
C LEU A 420 18.77 12.80 15.18
N LEU A 421 17.46 13.01 14.99
CA LEU A 421 16.88 14.34 14.80
C LEU A 421 16.45 14.91 16.14
N ARG A 422 16.90 16.12 16.46
CA ARG A 422 16.50 16.88 17.66
C ARG A 422 16.12 18.30 17.28
N LEU A 423 15.31 18.93 18.12
CA LEU A 423 15.18 20.38 18.04
C LEU A 423 16.48 21.03 18.46
N ARG A 424 16.83 22.12 17.77
CA ARG A 424 17.96 22.92 18.21
C ARG A 424 17.61 23.63 19.51
N GLN A 425 18.37 23.34 20.56
CA GLN A 425 18.29 24.13 21.80
C GLN A 425 18.89 25.51 21.53
N LYS A 426 18.12 26.58 21.75
CA LYS A 426 18.66 27.93 21.82
C LYS A 426 19.42 28.04 23.15
N THR A 427 20.74 28.07 23.09
CA THR A 427 21.54 28.45 24.25
C THR A 427 21.18 29.90 24.58
N LEU A 428 20.39 30.12 25.63
CA LEU A 428 20.28 31.44 26.25
C LEU A 428 21.65 31.71 26.87
N SER A 429 22.48 32.47 26.18
CA SER A 429 23.63 33.11 26.81
C SER A 429 23.04 34.14 27.79
N LEU A 430 22.84 33.74 29.05
CA LEU A 430 22.80 34.70 30.15
C LEU A 430 24.16 35.39 30.12
N GLY A 431 24.21 36.56 29.49
CA GLY A 431 25.38 37.42 29.51
C GLY A 431 25.75 37.64 30.97
N GLY A 432 26.92 37.15 31.36
CA GLY A 432 27.50 37.42 32.66
C GLY A 432 27.75 38.91 32.76
N TYR A 433 26.77 39.65 33.29
CA TYR A 433 27.07 40.89 33.98
C TYR A 433 27.79 40.49 35.26
N ASN A 434 29.12 40.68 35.26
CA ASN A 434 29.89 40.80 36.48
C ASN A 434 29.26 41.92 37.32
N LEU A 435 28.54 41.54 38.37
CA LEU A 435 28.10 42.41 39.44
C LEU A 435 28.92 42.06 40.69
N LEU A 436 30.20 42.40 40.66
CA LEU A 436 31.05 42.54 41.83
C LEU A 436 32.10 43.61 41.54
N ASP A 437 31.62 44.85 41.46
CA ASP A 437 32.36 46.06 41.82
C ASP A 437 31.30 47.11 42.18
N ILE A 438 31.02 47.21 43.49
CA ILE A 438 30.68 48.38 44.32
C ILE A 438 30.36 47.87 45.73
#